data_AF-A0A554KW82-F1
#
_entry.id   AF-A0A554KW82-F1
#
_cell.length_a   1.000
_cell.length_b   1.000
_cell.length_c   1.000
_cell.angle_alpha   90.00
_cell.angle_beta   90.00
_cell.angle_gamma   90.00
#
_symmetry.space_group_name_H-M   'P 1'
#
loop_
_entity.id
_entity.type
_entity.pdbx_description
1 polymer ?
#
loop_
_entity_poly.entity_id
_entity_poly.type
_entity_poly.pdbx_seq_one_letter_code
_entity_poly.pdbx_strand_id
1 'polypeptide(L)'
;MKWQDVLKRNDIVGGELETQEDNDIYRGPIKSIELKEGVVYIELEWCATMPQPGNSGFGRWRVHDMTSVGLSAEITPREISDNRLMITPPMLGIWVIFPKGGSKLDPNIVAGLKVL
;
A
#
# COMPACT_ATOMS: atom_id res chain seq x y z
N MET A 1 2.46 8.94 14.88
CA MET A 1 2.70 7.78 15.78
C MET A 1 4.03 7.16 15.42
N LYS A 2 4.61 6.30 16.27
CA LYS A 2 5.86 5.60 15.90
C LYS A 2 5.55 4.30 15.15
N TRP A 3 6.48 3.83 14.33
CA TRP A 3 6.32 2.55 13.62
C TRP A 3 6.18 1.35 14.57
N GLN A 4 6.82 1.38 15.73
CA GLN A 4 6.65 0.34 16.74
C GLN A 4 5.21 0.23 17.25
N ASP A 5 4.42 1.31 17.21
CA ASP A 5 3.00 1.28 17.57
C ASP A 5 2.18 0.64 16.45
N VAL A 6 2.52 0.94 15.19
CA VAL A 6 1.90 0.32 14.00
C VAL A 6 2.16 -1.18 13.96
N LEU A 7 3.40 -1.61 14.21
CA LEU A 7 3.78 -3.02 14.21
C LEU A 7 3.06 -3.86 15.28
N LYS A 8 2.53 -3.22 16.34
CA LYS A 8 1.73 -3.89 17.38
C LYS A 8 0.26 -4.05 17.01
N ARG A 9 -0.20 -3.35 15.97
CA ARG A 9 -1.59 -3.43 15.52
C ARG A 9 -1.83 -4.75 14.77
N ASN A 10 -2.84 -5.49 15.19
CA ASN A 10 -3.23 -6.77 14.59
C ASN A 10 -4.14 -6.62 13.36
N ASP A 11 -4.48 -5.39 12.99
CA ASP A 11 -5.37 -5.02 11.88
C ASP A 11 -4.61 -4.50 10.65
N ILE A 12 -3.28 -4.41 10.69
CA ILE A 12 -2.48 -3.89 9.56
C ILE A 12 -2.18 -4.99 8.54
N VAL A 13 -1.58 -6.11 8.96
CA VAL A 13 -1.34 -7.28 8.09
C VAL A 13 -2.68 -7.88 7.69
N GLY A 14 -2.95 -8.10 6.41
CA GLY A 14 -4.27 -8.44 5.86
C GLY A 14 -5.18 -7.22 5.61
N GLY A 15 -4.72 -6.03 5.95
CA GLY A 15 -5.23 -4.78 5.40
C GLY A 15 -4.69 -4.53 3.99
N GLU A 16 -4.67 -3.28 3.54
CA GLU A 16 -4.20 -2.90 2.21
C GLU A 16 -3.34 -1.64 2.25
N LEU A 17 -2.32 -1.57 1.40
CA LEU A 17 -1.57 -0.35 1.11
C LEU A 17 -2.09 0.25 -0.19
N GLU A 18 -2.32 1.55 -0.21
CA GLU A 18 -2.49 2.37 -1.42
C GLU A 18 -1.36 3.39 -1.49
N THR A 19 -0.71 3.54 -2.64
CA THR A 19 0.27 4.60 -2.89
C THR A 19 -0.06 5.31 -4.20
N GLN A 20 0.34 6.57 -4.30
CA GLN A 20 0.26 7.34 -5.54
C GLN A 20 1.65 7.84 -5.91
N GLU A 21 2.22 7.28 -6.97
CA GLU A 21 3.60 7.51 -7.42
C GLU A 21 3.60 7.75 -8.93
N ASP A 22 4.33 8.79 -9.40
CA ASP A 22 4.51 9.09 -10.84
C ASP A 22 3.23 9.12 -11.69
N ASN A 23 2.11 9.55 -11.10
CA ASN A 23 0.78 9.52 -11.72
C ASN A 23 0.23 8.11 -11.96
N ASP A 24 0.59 7.12 -11.17
CA ASP A 24 -0.09 5.84 -11.12
C ASP A 24 -0.53 5.59 -9.67
N ILE A 25 -1.60 4.80 -9.50
CA ILE A 25 -2.06 4.36 -8.18
C ILE A 25 -1.66 2.90 -8.02
N TYR A 26 -0.98 2.56 -6.94
CA TYR A 26 -0.59 1.20 -6.60
C TYR A 26 -1.37 0.73 -5.38
N ARG A 27 -1.88 -0.49 -5.41
CA ARG A 27 -2.66 -1.08 -4.32
C ARG A 27 -2.35 -2.55 -4.14
N GLY A 28 -2.39 -3.03 -2.90
CA GLY A 28 -2.31 -4.46 -2.66
C GLY A 28 -2.45 -4.84 -1.19
N PRO A 29 -2.94 -6.06 -0.90
CA PRO A 29 -3.13 -6.53 0.46
C PRO A 29 -1.77 -6.72 1.15
N ILE A 30 -1.63 -6.22 2.37
CA ILE A 30 -0.39 -6.28 3.13
C ILE A 30 -0.21 -7.70 3.65
N LYS A 31 0.82 -8.40 3.17
CA LYS A 31 1.23 -9.72 3.64
C LYS A 31 2.08 -9.64 4.90
N SER A 32 3.00 -8.69 4.96
CA SER A 32 3.89 -8.50 6.11
C SER A 32 4.33 -7.04 6.24
N ILE A 33 4.66 -6.64 7.46
CA ILE A 33 5.28 -5.34 7.76
C ILE A 33 6.32 -5.53 8.85
N GLU A 34 7.54 -5.05 8.61
CA GLU A 34 8.68 -5.27 9.50
C GLU A 34 9.56 -4.01 9.58
N LEU A 35 10.17 -3.76 10.75
CA LEU A 35 11.18 -2.73 10.93
C LEU A 35 12.55 -3.38 11.07
N LYS A 36 13.44 -3.15 10.12
CA LYS A 36 14.83 -3.64 10.11
C LYS A 36 15.78 -2.51 9.76
N GLU A 37 16.82 -2.32 10.57
CA GLU A 37 17.92 -1.38 10.27
C GLU A 37 17.46 0.05 9.95
N GLY A 38 16.40 0.52 10.62
CA GLY A 38 15.85 1.87 10.39
C GLY A 38 14.98 2.00 9.14
N VAL A 39 14.65 0.90 8.48
CA VAL A 39 13.75 0.84 7.32
C VAL A 39 12.53 -0.02 7.66
N VAL A 40 11.37 0.49 7.29
CA VAL A 40 10.09 -0.23 7.35
C VAL A 40 9.87 -0.88 5.99
N TYR A 41 9.84 -2.20 6.00
CA TYR A 41 9.56 -3.03 4.83
C TYR A 41 8.11 -3.47 4.88
N ILE A 42 7.39 -3.26 3.78
CA ILE A 42 6.02 -3.73 3.59
C ILE A 42 6.02 -4.67 2.40
N GLU A 43 5.56 -5.90 2.60
CA GLU A 43 5.34 -6.89 1.54
C GLU A 43 3.84 -7.02 1.29
N LEU A 44 3.46 -7.08 0.01
CA LEU A 44 2.09 -7.26 -0.45
C LEU A 44 1.92 -8.69 -0.98
N GLU A 45 0.75 -9.29 -0.83
CA GLU A 45 0.49 -10.62 -1.43
C GLU A 45 0.49 -10.55 -2.96
N TRP A 46 -0.04 -9.44 -3.49
CA TRP A 46 0.02 -9.03 -4.88
C TRP A 46 -0.04 -7.50 -4.93
N CYS A 47 0.36 -6.92 -6.06
CA CYS A 47 0.27 -5.49 -6.31
C CYS A 47 -0.51 -5.26 -7.60
N ALA A 48 -1.43 -4.30 -7.58
CA ALA A 48 -2.13 -3.81 -8.74
C ALA A 48 -1.77 -2.35 -8.98
N THR A 49 -1.67 -1.97 -10.25
CA THR A 49 -1.48 -0.59 -10.68
C THR A 49 -2.69 -0.14 -11.51
N MET A 50 -3.13 1.09 -11.30
CA MET A 50 -4.07 1.78 -12.17
C MET A 50 -3.39 3.03 -12.72
N PRO A 51 -3.11 3.07 -14.04
CA PRO A 51 -2.55 4.26 -14.65
C PRO A 51 -3.51 5.45 -14.57
N GLN A 52 -3.02 6.67 -14.34
CA GLN A 52 -3.81 7.93 -14.42
C GLN A 52 -3.97 8.42 -15.88
N PRO A 53 -4.80 9.46 -16.13
CA PRO A 53 -5.04 9.94 -17.49
C PRO A 53 -3.74 10.32 -18.20
N GLY A 54 -3.57 9.86 -19.43
CA GLY A 54 -2.35 10.09 -20.24
C GLY A 54 -1.52 8.82 -20.50
N ASN A 55 -1.75 7.75 -19.73
CA ASN A 55 -1.12 6.45 -19.94
C ASN A 55 -2.07 5.45 -20.64
N SER A 56 -1.53 4.58 -21.50
CA SER A 56 -2.31 3.51 -22.14
C SER A 56 -2.83 2.53 -21.08
N GLY A 57 -4.14 2.25 -21.08
CA GLY A 57 -4.77 1.43 -20.04
C GLY A 57 -5.34 2.22 -18.85
N PHE A 58 -5.44 3.54 -18.97
CA PHE A 58 -6.12 4.40 -18.00
C PHE A 58 -7.44 3.80 -17.48
N GLY A 59 -7.62 3.85 -16.16
CA GLY A 59 -8.84 3.41 -15.49
C GLY A 59 -9.02 1.89 -15.39
N ARG A 60 -8.01 1.09 -15.77
CA ARG A 60 -8.03 -0.37 -15.61
C ARG A 60 -6.94 -0.83 -14.65
N TRP A 61 -7.35 -1.56 -13.62
CA TRP A 61 -6.42 -2.25 -12.73
C TRP A 61 -5.72 -3.39 -13.45
N ARG A 62 -4.41 -3.49 -13.29
CA ARG A 62 -3.59 -4.60 -13.79
C ARG A 62 -2.59 -5.01 -12.72
N VAL A 63 -2.19 -6.27 -12.73
CA VAL A 63 -1.11 -6.74 -11.86
C VAL A 63 0.19 -5.96 -12.12
N HIS A 64 0.93 -5.68 -11.07
CA HIS A 64 2.25 -5.07 -11.10
C HIS A 64 3.28 -6.04 -10.51
N ASP A 65 4.47 -6.09 -11.10
CA ASP A 65 5.48 -7.10 -10.77
C ASP A 65 6.14 -6.86 -9.41
N MET A 66 6.15 -5.61 -8.94
CA MET A 66 6.74 -5.25 -7.64
C MET A 66 5.71 -5.34 -6.52
N THR A 67 5.99 -6.20 -5.54
CA THR A 67 5.10 -6.47 -4.40
C THR A 67 5.71 -6.10 -3.05
N SER A 68 6.82 -5.36 -3.04
CA SER A 68 7.48 -4.95 -1.80
C SER A 68 7.95 -3.52 -1.88
N VAL A 69 7.87 -2.80 -0.77
CA VAL A 69 8.38 -1.43 -0.67
C VAL A 69 9.09 -1.20 0.66
N GLY A 70 10.10 -0.34 0.64
CA GLY A 70 10.87 0.06 1.81
C GLY A 70 10.77 1.57 2.03
N LEU A 71 10.61 1.98 3.29
CA LEU A 71 10.53 3.38 3.68
C LEU A 71 11.41 3.64 4.90
N SER A 72 12.08 4.79 4.95
CA SER A 72 12.79 5.21 6.17
C SER A 72 11.83 5.28 7.37
N ALA A 73 12.24 4.68 8.49
CA ALA A 73 11.46 4.69 9.74
C ALA A 73 11.36 6.10 10.37
N GLU A 74 12.17 7.06 9.92
CA GLU A 74 12.07 8.46 10.31
C GLU A 74 10.80 9.12 9.73
N ILE A 75 10.23 8.56 8.66
CA ILE A 75 8.99 9.04 8.06
C ILE A 75 7.84 8.42 8.86
N THR A 76 7.27 9.22 9.76
CA THR A 76 6.28 8.73 10.73
C THR A 76 4.85 8.70 10.17
N PRO A 77 4.08 7.62 10.41
CA PRO A 77 2.67 7.57 10.06
C PRO A 77 1.83 8.50 10.92
N ARG A 78 0.77 9.05 10.34
CA ARG A 78 -0.28 9.78 11.02
C ARG A 78 -1.61 9.05 10.86
N GLU A 79 -2.34 8.87 11.95
CA GLU A 79 -3.69 8.34 11.88
C GLU A 79 -4.66 9.38 11.28
N ILE A 80 -5.53 8.92 10.39
CA ILE A 80 -6.62 9.69 9.77
C ILE A 80 -7.95 8.94 10.00
N SER A 81 -9.05 9.40 9.40
CA SER A 81 -10.37 8.78 9.60
C SER A 81 -10.36 7.26 9.35
N ASP A 82 -11.26 6.55 10.04
CA ASP A 82 -11.47 5.11 9.90
C ASP A 82 -10.22 4.29 10.28
N ASN A 83 -9.45 4.79 11.25
CA ASN A 83 -8.21 4.20 11.77
C ASN A 83 -7.13 3.94 10.70
N ARG A 84 -7.24 4.61 9.54
CA ARG A 84 -6.26 4.52 8.46
C ARG A 84 -5.00 5.27 8.82
N LEU A 85 -3.88 4.83 8.25
CA LEU A 85 -2.59 5.49 8.45
C LEU A 85 -2.18 6.18 7.16
N MET A 86 -2.00 7.49 7.23
CA MET A 86 -1.40 8.28 6.16
C MET A 86 0.09 8.43 6.41
N ILE A 87 0.89 8.17 5.39
CA ILE A 87 2.33 8.35 5.38
C ILE A 87 2.65 9.23 4.17
N THR A 88 3.59 10.16 4.33
CA THR A 88 3.92 11.11 3.25
C THR A 88 5.42 11.08 3.00
N PRO A 89 5.92 10.07 2.28
CA PRO A 89 7.32 10.03 1.89
C PRO A 89 7.65 11.23 0.99
N PRO A 90 8.80 11.90 1.21
CA PRO A 90 9.27 12.92 0.27
C PRO A 90 9.42 12.31 -1.13
N MET A 91 8.96 13.03 -2.16
CA MET A 91 9.08 12.67 -3.59
C MET A 91 8.26 11.45 -4.08
N LEU A 92 7.81 10.54 -3.20
CA LEU A 92 7.04 9.33 -3.56
C LEU A 92 5.54 9.45 -3.29
N GLY A 93 5.04 10.66 -3.08
CA GLY A 93 3.61 10.94 -2.92
C GLY A 93 3.01 10.51 -1.58
N ILE A 94 1.73 10.19 -1.57
CA ILE A 94 0.98 9.82 -0.36
C ILE A 94 0.79 8.32 -0.35
N TRP A 95 1.04 7.72 0.81
CA TRP A 95 0.72 6.33 1.10
C TRP A 95 -0.39 6.27 2.14
N VAL A 96 -1.34 5.36 1.95
CA VAL A 96 -2.43 5.11 2.89
C VAL A 96 -2.51 3.63 3.20
N ILE A 97 -2.37 3.28 4.48
CA ILE A 97 -2.66 1.93 4.96
C ILE A 97 -4.11 1.89 5.44
N PHE A 98 -4.89 1.00 4.83
CA PHE A 98 -6.22 0.62 5.23
C PHE A 98 -6.12 -0.61 6.15
N PRO A 99 -6.67 -0.55 7.38
CA PRO A 99 -6.80 -1.73 8.22
C PRO A 99 -7.62 -2.85 7.55
N LYS A 100 -7.54 -4.07 8.09
CA LYS A 100 -8.37 -5.22 7.69
C LYS A 100 -9.84 -4.81 7.51
N GLY A 101 -10.41 -5.17 6.36
CA GLY A 101 -11.80 -4.84 6.02
C GLY A 101 -12.06 -3.39 5.59
N GLY A 102 -11.05 -2.52 5.60
CA GLY A 102 -11.13 -1.15 5.10
C GLY A 102 -10.84 -1.00 3.60
N SER A 103 -10.24 -2.02 2.98
CA SER A 103 -9.98 -2.05 1.53
C SER A 103 -11.29 -2.13 0.72
N LYS A 104 -11.24 -1.59 -0.50
CA LYS A 104 -12.33 -1.62 -1.49
C LYS A 104 -11.89 -2.17 -2.85
N LEU A 105 -10.63 -2.59 -3.02
CA LEU A 105 -10.17 -3.11 -4.31
C LEU A 105 -10.65 -4.55 -4.46
N ASP A 106 -11.54 -4.78 -5.42
CA ASP A 106 -12.01 -6.12 -5.78
C ASP A 106 -10.91 -6.84 -6.59
N PRO A 107 -10.34 -7.96 -6.13
CA PRO A 107 -9.32 -8.68 -6.89
C PRO A 107 -9.83 -9.17 -8.26
N ASN A 108 -11.14 -9.37 -8.44
CA ASN A 108 -11.72 -9.85 -9.69
C ASN A 108 -11.66 -8.83 -10.83
N ILE A 109 -11.47 -7.53 -10.53
CA ILE A 109 -11.34 -6.49 -11.56
C ILE A 109 -9.88 -6.23 -11.96
N VAL A 110 -8.92 -6.90 -11.29
CA VAL A 110 -7.49 -6.74 -11.56
C VAL A 110 -7.07 -7.66 -12.71
N ALA A 111 -6.81 -7.07 -13.88
CA ALA A 111 -6.37 -7.83 -15.04
C ALA A 111 -5.03 -8.54 -14.79
N GLY A 112 -4.96 -9.83 -15.11
CA GLY A 112 -3.75 -10.64 -14.96
C GLY A 112 -3.54 -11.22 -13.55
N LEU A 113 -4.37 -10.86 -12.57
CA LEU A 113 -4.33 -11.48 -11.25
C LEU A 113 -5.00 -12.87 -11.32
N LYS A 114 -4.22 -13.92 -11.06
CA LYS A 114 -4.77 -15.26 -10.86
C LYS A 114 -5.25 -15.33 -9.42
N VAL A 115 -6.57 -15.33 -9.23
CA VAL A 115 -7.16 -15.52 -7.90
C VAL A 115 -6.73 -16.90 -7.40
N LEU A 116 -5.96 -16.93 -6.31
CA LEU A 116 -5.45 -18.14 -5.65
C LEU A 116 -6.54 -18.79 -4.80
#